data_AF-A0A7C1UXI8-F1
#
_entry.id   AF-A0A7C1UXI8-F1
#
_cell.length_a   1.000
_cell.length_b   1.000
_cell.length_c   1.000
_cell.angle_alpha   90.00
_cell.angle_beta   90.00
_cell.angle_gamma   90.00
#
_symmetry.space_group_name_H-M   'P 1'
#
loop_
_entity.id
_entity.type
_entity.pdbx_description
1 polymer ?
#
loop_
_entity_poly.entity_id
_entity_poly.type
_entity_poly.pdbx_seq_one_letter_code
_entity_poly.pdbx_strand_id
1 'polypeptide(L)'
;MKTVCIALQELAEGLGIRAVARIHGVEPDTVLDWLKKAGRHCRMLSEYMMQELNVTQVQMDELWTFVRKKERMLKEWEKLHSE
;
A
#
# COMPACT_ATOMS: atom_id res chain seq x y z
N MET A 1 -8.97 9.93 22.28
CA MET A 1 -8.49 10.32 20.92
C MET A 1 -6.99 10.15 20.76
N LYS A 2 -6.13 10.68 21.67
CA LYS A 2 -4.66 10.54 21.57
C LYS A 2 -4.16 9.11 21.35
N THR A 3 -4.70 8.12 22.06
CA THR A 3 -4.32 6.69 21.93
C THR A 3 -4.46 6.16 20.51
N VAL A 4 -5.53 6.54 19.80
CA VAL A 4 -5.78 6.06 18.42
C VAL A 4 -4.76 6.66 17.46
N CYS A 5 -4.46 7.95 17.58
CA CYS A 5 -3.47 8.61 16.72
C CYS A 5 -2.06 8.04 16.94
N ILE A 6 -1.66 7.81 18.19
CA ILE A 6 -0.35 7.23 18.52
C ILE A 6 -0.27 5.79 18.00
N ALA A 7 -1.30 4.97 18.22
CA ALA A 7 -1.36 3.60 17.70
C ALA A 7 -1.26 3.54 16.17
N LEU A 8 -1.91 4.45 15.45
CA LEU A 8 -1.81 4.52 13.99
C LEU A 8 -0.42 4.96 13.52
N GLN A 9 0.22 5.89 14.24
CA GLN A 9 1.60 6.28 13.95
C GLN A 9 2.56 5.09 14.16
N GLU A 10 2.45 4.37 15.27
CA GLU A 10 3.25 3.17 15.53
C GLU A 10 3.08 2.10 14.44
N LEU A 11 1.85 1.86 13.97
CA LEU A 11 1.60 0.96 12.84
C LEU A 11 2.28 1.46 11.55
N ALA A 12 2.28 2.76 11.29
CA ALA A 12 2.93 3.36 10.12
C ALA A 12 4.47 3.28 10.19
N GLU A 13 5.04 3.32 11.40
CA GLU A 13 6.48 3.10 11.67
C GLU A 13 6.88 1.61 11.61
N GLY A 14 5.92 0.71 11.34
CA GLY A 14 6.19 -0.72 11.11
C GLY A 14 5.94 -1.64 12.31
N LEU A 15 5.33 -1.15 13.40
CA LEU A 15 4.93 -2.04 14.49
C LEU A 15 3.77 -2.95 14.06
N GLY A 16 3.79 -4.20 14.53
CA GLY A 16 2.67 -5.13 14.31
C GLY A 16 1.47 -4.84 15.20
N ILE A 17 0.26 -5.18 14.73
CA ILE A 17 -1.03 -5.00 15.44
C ILE A 17 -0.99 -5.51 16.87
N ARG A 18 -0.44 -6.72 17.10
CA ARG A 18 -0.33 -7.32 18.44
C ARG A 18 0.66 -6.58 19.35
N ALA A 19 1.69 -5.96 18.79
CA ALA A 19 2.65 -5.17 19.56
C ALA A 19 2.00 -3.89 20.07
N VAL A 20 1.31 -3.18 19.17
CA VAL A 20 0.52 -1.97 19.50
C VAL A 20 -0.57 -2.29 20.52
N ALA A 21 -1.31 -3.37 20.33
CA ALA A 21 -2.35 -3.81 21.26
C ALA A 21 -1.82 -4.03 22.69
N ARG A 22 -0.64 -4.66 22.81
CA ARG A 22 0.04 -4.85 24.10
C ARG A 22 0.53 -3.54 24.73
N ILE A 23 1.08 -2.61 23.93
CA ILE A 23 1.55 -1.30 24.40
C ILE A 23 0.40 -0.49 25.00
N HIS A 24 -0.76 -0.49 24.34
CA HIS A 24 -1.92 0.31 24.75
C HIS A 24 -2.93 -0.45 25.63
N GLY A 25 -2.70 -1.73 25.93
CA GLY A 25 -3.56 -2.53 26.79
C GLY A 25 -4.95 -2.79 26.21
N VAL A 26 -5.06 -2.91 24.88
CA VAL A 26 -6.34 -3.13 24.17
C VAL A 26 -6.33 -4.48 23.45
N GLU A 27 -7.51 -4.95 23.05
CA GLU A 27 -7.63 -6.15 22.24
C GLU A 27 -7.05 -5.93 20.82
N PRO A 28 -6.33 -6.89 20.23
CA PRO A 28 -5.81 -6.77 18.86
C PRO A 28 -6.86 -6.38 17.82
N ASP A 29 -8.10 -6.87 17.96
CA ASP A 29 -9.20 -6.55 17.05
C ASP A 29 -9.61 -5.07 17.13
N THR A 30 -9.46 -4.44 18.29
CA THR A 30 -9.68 -2.99 18.44
C THR A 30 -8.67 -2.19 17.63
N VAL A 31 -7.38 -2.59 17.67
CA VAL A 31 -6.32 -1.95 16.87
C VAL A 31 -6.55 -2.19 15.37
N LEU A 32 -6.95 -3.40 14.99
CA LEU A 32 -7.29 -3.73 13.61
C LEU A 32 -8.45 -2.86 13.10
N ASP A 33 -9.47 -2.62 13.92
CA ASP A 33 -10.59 -1.76 13.54
C ASP A 33 -10.22 -0.29 13.39
N TRP A 34 -9.31 0.22 14.23
CA TRP A 34 -8.73 1.56 14.02
C TRP A 34 -7.97 1.64 12.70
N LEU A 35 -7.13 0.64 12.39
CA LEU A 35 -6.37 0.57 11.15
C LEU A 35 -7.30 0.52 9.92
N LYS A 36 -8.35 -0.31 9.95
CA LYS A 36 -9.36 -0.38 8.88
C LYS A 36 -10.05 0.97 8.66
N LYS A 37 -10.42 1.67 9.74
CA LYS A 37 -11.06 3.00 9.65
C LYS A 37 -10.12 4.03 9.04
N ALA A 38 -8.86 4.07 9.49
CA ALA A 38 -7.83 4.94 8.94
C ALA A 38 -7.58 4.63 7.45
N GLY A 39 -7.42 3.36 7.08
CA GLY A 39 -7.22 2.95 5.68
C GLY A 39 -8.36 3.36 4.75
N ARG A 40 -9.62 3.24 5.18
CA ARG A 40 -10.77 3.75 4.42
C ARG A 40 -10.72 5.27 4.23
N HIS A 41 -10.34 6.00 5.28
CA HIS A 41 -10.20 7.44 5.21
C HIS A 41 -9.06 7.86 4.26
N CYS A 42 -7.89 7.21 4.35
CA CYS A 42 -6.78 7.43 3.43
C CYS A 42 -7.20 7.20 1.98
N ARG A 43 -7.93 6.11 1.70
CA ARG A 43 -8.46 5.84 0.36
C ARG A 43 -9.38 6.96 -0.15
N MET A 44 -10.34 7.38 0.67
CA MET A 44 -11.26 8.47 0.31
C MET A 44 -10.50 9.78 0.06
N LEU A 45 -9.49 10.08 0.88
CA LEU A 45 -8.63 11.25 0.70
C LEU A 45 -7.82 11.16 -0.60
N SER A 46 -7.21 10.01 -0.90
CA SER A 46 -6.47 9.80 -2.14
C SER A 46 -7.39 9.95 -3.36
N GLU A 47 -8.57 9.33 -3.35
CA GLU A 47 -9.56 9.43 -4.44
C GLU A 47 -10.06 10.86 -4.63
N TYR A 48 -10.17 11.65 -3.57
CA TYR A 48 -10.53 13.07 -3.63
C TYR A 48 -9.39 13.94 -4.19
N MET A 49 -8.16 13.71 -3.72
CA MET A 49 -6.99 14.50 -4.12
C MET A 49 -6.53 14.19 -5.55
N MET A 50 -6.79 12.98 -6.06
CA MET A 50 -6.40 12.54 -7.40
C MET A 50 -7.47 12.83 -8.46
N GLN A 51 -8.14 13.98 -8.37
CA GLN A 51 -9.12 14.44 -9.35
C GLN A 51 -8.62 15.74 -10.00
N GLU A 52 -8.91 15.89 -11.31
CA GLU A 52 -8.64 17.13 -12.06
C GLU A 52 -7.20 17.67 -11.94
N LEU A 53 -6.21 16.76 -11.91
CA LEU A 53 -4.81 17.10 -11.77
C LEU A 53 -4.27 17.83 -13.01
N ASN A 54 -4.06 19.14 -12.90
CA ASN A 54 -3.39 19.95 -13.91
C ASN A 54 -1.88 19.89 -13.72
N VAL A 55 -1.23 18.85 -14.25
CA VAL A 55 0.21 18.63 -14.14
C VAL A 55 0.88 18.65 -15.52
N THR A 56 2.06 19.28 -15.61
CA THR A 56 2.86 19.31 -16.86
C THR A 56 3.77 18.09 -17.00
N GLN A 57 4.07 17.40 -15.89
CA GLN A 57 4.91 16.23 -15.83
C GLN A 57 4.42 15.29 -14.73
N VAL A 58 4.52 13.98 -14.98
CA VAL A 58 4.25 12.92 -14.01
C VAL A 58 5.46 11.98 -13.97
N GLN A 59 5.89 11.61 -12.77
CA GLN A 59 6.90 10.59 -12.56
C GLN A 59 6.22 9.26 -12.24
N MET A 60 6.64 8.20 -12.93
CA MET A 60 6.19 6.83 -12.67
C MET A 60 7.36 6.04 -12.12
N ASP A 61 7.23 5.59 -10.87
CA ASP A 61 8.31 4.85 -10.19
C ASP A 61 8.21 3.33 -10.41
N GLU A 62 7.01 2.79 -10.66
CA GLU A 62 6.81 1.35 -10.90
C GLU A 62 5.58 1.05 -11.78
N LEU A 63 5.73 1.06 -13.12
CA LEU A 63 4.64 0.66 -14.01
C LEU A 63 4.50 -0.87 -14.04
N TRP A 64 3.52 -1.39 -13.31
CA TRP A 64 3.12 -2.80 -13.39
C TRP A 64 2.08 -2.99 -14.50
N THR A 65 2.52 -3.55 -15.63
CA THR A 65 1.68 -3.81 -16.80
C THR A 65 1.96 -5.19 -17.38
N PHE A 66 0.96 -5.79 -18.01
CA PHE A 66 1.12 -7.11 -18.60
C PHE A 66 1.77 -7.01 -19.98
N VAL A 67 3.02 -7.45 -20.10
CA VAL A 67 3.81 -7.38 -21.35
C VAL A 67 3.33 -8.39 -22.41
N ARG A 68 2.38 -9.30 -22.10
CA ARG A 68 1.88 -10.38 -22.99
C ARG A 68 2.96 -11.30 -23.59
N LYS A 69 4.23 -11.19 -23.15
CA LYS A 69 5.36 -12.00 -23.61
C LYS A 69 5.52 -13.24 -22.74
N LYS A 70 4.63 -14.21 -22.92
CA LYS A 70 4.75 -15.53 -22.27
C LYS A 70 5.90 -16.30 -22.91
N GLU A 71 6.54 -17.19 -22.16
CA GLU A 71 7.67 -18.01 -22.63
C GLU A 71 7.38 -18.77 -23.94
N ARG A 72 6.17 -19.32 -24.09
CA ARG A 72 5.72 -19.98 -25.33
C ARG A 72 5.68 -19.08 -26.56
N MET A 73 5.66 -17.77 -26.36
CA MET A 73 5.61 -16.75 -27.42
C MET A 73 7.01 -16.20 -27.76
N LEU A 74 8.06 -16.67 -27.07
CA LEU A 74 9.43 -16.28 -27.36
C LEU A 74 9.90 -16.86 -28.69
N LYS A 75 10.52 -16.01 -29.52
CA LYS A 75 11.28 -16.46 -30.70
C LYS A 75 12.53 -17.21 -30.24
N GLU A 76 13.10 -18.05 -31.11
CA GLU A 76 14.26 -18.88 -30.76
C GLU A 76 15.46 -18.08 -30.26
N TRP A 77 15.74 -16.92 -30.85
CA TRP A 77 16.83 -16.05 -30.42
C TRP A 77 16.58 -15.39 -29.05
N GLU A 78 15.31 -15.22 -28.64
CA GLU A 78 14.93 -14.66 -27.34
C GLU A 78 15.04 -15.70 -26.22
N LYS A 79 14.78 -16.98 -26.54
CA LYS A 79 15.01 -18.11 -25.63
C LYS A 79 16.48 -18.28 -25.27
N LEU A 80 17.38 -17.94 -26.19
CA LEU A 80 18.83 -18.05 -26.00
C LEU A 80 19.40 -17.01 -25.00
N HIS A 81 18.66 -15.92 -24.74
CA HIS A 81 19.10 -14.76 -23.94
C HIS A 81 18.19 -14.49 -22.73
N SER A 82 17.29 -15.42 -22.40
CA SER A 82 16.51 -15.32 -21.17
C SER A 82 17.31 -16.02 -20.06
N GLU A 83 17.90 -15.24 -19.15
CA GLU A 83 18.49 -15.72 -17.89
C GLU A 83 17.41 -16.18 -16.90
#